data_AF-A0A0J5GSB6-F1
#
_entry.id   AF-A0A0J5GSB6-F1
#
_cell.length_a   1.000
_cell.length_b   1.000
_cell.length_c   1.000
_cell.angle_alpha   90.00
_cell.angle_beta   90.00
_cell.angle_gamma   90.00
#
_symmetry.space_group_name_H-M   'P 1'
#
loop_
_entity.id
_entity.type
_entity.pdbx_description
1 polymer ?
#
loop_
_entity_poly.entity_id
_entity_poly.type
_entity_poly.pdbx_seq_one_letter_code
_entity_poly.pdbx_strand_id
1 'polypeptide(L)'
;MGTLELLMIAIIWGGLMLYFIIPSDEMQELPHQTMSLGEVLIISLNSVTFHFKTVLVLLFLLLTYLAIWYSLKDITWYNEAHGVPSTADPADKLPFYLAGVTIYAVLLYAAVVGKKIHSLMKTGD
;
A
#
# COMPACT_ATOMS: atom_id res chain seq x y z
N MET A 1 14.98 -9.41 14.14
CA MET A 1 14.77 -8.19 13.35
C MET A 1 14.69 -7.02 14.33
N GLY A 2 15.64 -6.10 14.24
CA GLY A 2 15.71 -4.90 15.08
C GLY A 2 14.59 -3.91 14.76
N THR A 3 14.23 -3.08 15.74
CA THR A 3 13.20 -2.03 15.56
C THR A 3 13.57 -1.02 14.48
N LEU A 4 14.87 -0.73 14.32
CA LEU A 4 15.42 0.13 13.27
C LEU A 4 15.25 -0.45 11.86
N GLU A 5 15.45 -1.76 11.70
CA GLU A 5 15.29 -2.45 10.40
C GLU A 5 13.83 -2.41 9.95
N LEU A 6 12.91 -2.68 10.88
CA LEU A 6 11.47 -2.55 10.67
C LEU A 6 11.06 -1.13 10.30
N LEU A 7 11.62 -0.13 10.99
CA LEU A 7 11.37 1.28 10.71
C LEU A 7 11.86 1.65 9.30
N MET A 8 13.06 1.23 8.92
CA MET A 8 13.62 1.48 7.58
C MET A 8 12.78 0.84 6.49
N ILE A 9 12.37 -0.42 6.68
CA ILE A 9 11.49 -1.11 5.73
C ILE A 9 10.16 -0.37 5.62
N ALA A 10 9.56 0.05 6.73
CA ALA A 10 8.31 0.80 6.72
C ALA A 10 8.45 2.14 5.97
N ILE A 11 9.54 2.87 6.17
CA ILE A 11 9.79 4.16 5.50
C ILE A 11 10.01 3.97 4.00
N ILE A 12 10.89 3.04 3.61
CA ILE A 12 11.23 2.81 2.19
C ILE A 12 10.00 2.29 1.46
N TRP A 13 9.34 1.27 2.02
CA TRP A 13 8.17 0.65 1.41
C TRP A 13 6.97 1.60 1.37
N GLY A 14 6.70 2.30 2.48
CA GLY A 14 5.63 3.29 2.57
C GLY A 14 5.87 4.48 1.64
N GLY A 15 7.11 4.99 1.56
CA GLY A 15 7.49 6.07 0.64
C GLY A 15 7.33 5.69 -0.83
N LEU A 16 7.72 4.47 -1.20
CA LEU A 16 7.58 3.97 -2.57
C LEU A 16 6.11 3.77 -2.95
N MET A 17 5.30 3.22 -2.03
CA MET A 17 3.85 3.11 -2.20
C MET A 17 3.21 4.49 -2.38
N LEU A 18 3.54 5.46 -1.52
CA LEU A 18 3.04 6.83 -1.65
C LEU A 18 3.43 7.46 -2.98
N TYR A 19 4.67 7.27 -3.44
CA TYR A 19 5.14 7.78 -4.73
C TYR A 19 4.32 7.24 -5.91
N PHE A 20 3.94 5.96 -5.86
CA PHE A 20 3.12 5.34 -6.91
C PHE A 20 1.62 5.65 -6.78
N ILE A 21 1.10 5.86 -5.57
CA ILE A 21 -0.32 6.19 -5.35
C ILE A 21 -0.61 7.67 -5.67
N ILE A 22 0.33 8.57 -5.39
CA ILE A 22 0.12 10.01 -5.63
C ILE A 22 0.05 10.25 -7.15
N PRO A 23 -1.11 10.70 -7.67
CA PRO A 23 -1.25 11.04 -9.08
C PRO A 23 -0.32 12.20 -9.39
N SER A 24 0.40 12.11 -10.52
CA SER A 24 1.40 13.12 -10.91
C SER A 24 0.88 14.18 -11.85
N ASP A 25 -0.36 14.05 -12.28
CA ASP A 25 -0.94 14.96 -13.27
C ASP A 25 -1.29 16.30 -12.62
N GLU A 26 -0.84 17.34 -13.33
CA GLU A 26 -1.08 18.76 -13.07
C GLU A 26 -2.55 19.02 -12.78
N MET A 27 -2.79 20.02 -11.92
CA MET A 27 -4.10 20.52 -11.56
C MET A 27 -4.94 20.71 -12.82
N GLN A 28 -5.81 19.75 -13.14
CA GLN A 28 -6.89 19.98 -14.08
C GLN A 28 -7.77 21.02 -13.41
N GLU A 29 -7.72 22.25 -13.91
CA GLU A 29 -8.60 23.33 -13.50
C GLU A 29 -10.04 22.85 -13.72
N LEU A 30 -10.67 22.40 -12.63
CA LEU A 30 -12.07 22.03 -12.65
C LEU A 30 -12.88 23.32 -12.81
N PRO A 31 -13.82 23.38 -13.77
CA PRO A 31 -14.66 24.55 -13.94
C PRO A 31 -15.40 24.83 -12.63
N HIS A 32 -15.46 26.11 -12.22
CA HIS A 32 -16.11 26.65 -11.01
C HIS A 32 -17.62 26.35 -10.94
N GLN A 33 -18.00 25.08 -10.86
CA GLN A 33 -19.34 24.64 -10.51
C GLN A 33 -19.30 24.01 -9.12
N THR A 34 -20.31 24.30 -8.32
CA THR A 34 -20.55 23.69 -7.02
C THR A 34 -20.74 22.19 -7.20
N MET A 35 -19.65 21.42 -7.09
CA MET A 35 -19.69 19.97 -7.23
C MET A 35 -20.31 19.32 -5.99
N SER A 36 -21.15 18.33 -6.20
CA SER A 36 -21.67 17.48 -5.14
C SER A 36 -20.54 16.65 -4.51
N LEU A 37 -20.61 16.37 -3.20
CA LEU A 37 -19.65 15.50 -2.51
C LEU A 37 -19.46 14.15 -3.23
N GLY A 38 -20.53 13.59 -3.81
CA GLY A 38 -20.45 12.34 -4.56
C GLY A 38 -19.61 12.46 -5.83
N GLU A 39 -19.70 13.59 -6.53
CA GLU A 39 -18.92 13.86 -7.76
C GLU A 39 -17.44 14.04 -7.42
N VAL A 40 -17.11 14.78 -6.36
CA VAL A 40 -15.73 14.95 -5.87
C VAL A 40 -15.10 13.62 -5.49
N LEU A 41 -15.89 12.73 -4.89
CA LEU A 41 -15.45 11.40 -4.48
C LEU A 41 -15.15 10.51 -5.69
N ILE A 42 -16.05 10.49 -6.68
CA ILE A 42 -15.87 9.72 -7.92
C ILE A 42 -14.67 10.23 -8.72
N ILE A 43 -14.52 11.55 -8.87
CA ILE A 43 -13.39 12.17 -9.57
C ILE A 43 -12.07 11.84 -8.87
N SER A 44 -12.03 11.96 -7.54
CA SER A 44 -10.84 11.63 -6.74
C SER A 44 -10.48 10.16 -6.87
N LEU A 45 -11.45 9.25 -6.76
CA LEU A 45 -11.23 7.81 -6.90
C LEU A 45 -10.75 7.45 -8.31
N ASN A 46 -11.41 7.92 -9.36
CA ASN A 46 -11.01 7.58 -10.73
C ASN A 46 -9.61 8.10 -11.05
N SER A 47 -9.32 9.33 -10.64
CA SER A 47 -8.01 9.93 -10.91
C SER A 47 -6.89 9.32 -10.08
N VAL A 48 -7.15 8.71 -8.92
CA VAL A 48 -6.14 7.95 -8.17
C VAL A 48 -6.05 6.49 -8.66
N THR A 49 -7.16 5.85 -8.99
CA THR A 49 -7.21 4.41 -9.31
C THR A 49 -6.77 4.10 -10.74
N PHE A 50 -7.14 4.91 -11.73
CA PHE A 50 -6.88 4.60 -13.15
C PHE A 50 -5.55 5.13 -13.69
N HIS A 51 -4.62 5.55 -12.81
CA HIS A 51 -3.28 5.92 -13.24
C HIS A 51 -2.42 4.69 -13.53
N PHE A 52 -1.54 4.78 -14.53
CA PHE A 52 -0.51 3.77 -14.81
C PHE A 52 0.33 3.44 -13.57
N LYS A 53 0.54 4.42 -12.68
CA LYS A 53 1.27 4.23 -11.43
C LYS A 53 0.54 3.32 -10.43
N THR A 54 -0.78 3.21 -10.50
CA THR A 54 -1.57 2.30 -9.64
C THR A 54 -1.32 0.83 -9.99
N VAL A 55 -1.01 0.53 -11.26
CA VAL A 55 -0.54 -0.80 -11.65
C VAL A 55 0.82 -1.12 -10.98
N LEU A 56 1.71 -0.13 -10.84
CA LEU A 56 2.97 -0.29 -10.11
C LEU A 56 2.75 -0.55 -8.62
N VAL A 57 1.75 0.10 -8.00
CA VAL A 57 1.34 -0.18 -6.60
C VAL A 57 0.92 -1.65 -6.44
N LEU A 58 0.05 -2.13 -7.33
CA LEU A 58 -0.43 -3.51 -7.29
C LEU A 58 0.70 -4.51 -7.54
N LEU A 59 1.58 -4.22 -8.51
CA LEU A 59 2.75 -5.04 -8.79
C LEU A 59 3.71 -5.08 -7.59
N PHE A 60 3.94 -3.93 -6.95
CA PHE A 60 4.80 -3.85 -5.78
C PHE A 60 4.22 -4.61 -4.58
N LEU A 61 2.90 -4.53 -4.38
CA LEU A 61 2.20 -5.34 -3.37
C LEU A 61 2.34 -6.84 -3.65
N LEU A 62 2.18 -7.26 -4.91
CA LEU A 62 2.37 -8.65 -5.33
C LEU A 62 3.81 -9.12 -5.07
N LEU A 63 4.81 -8.34 -5.46
CA LEU A 63 6.22 -8.65 -5.20
C LEU A 63 6.51 -8.76 -3.71
N THR A 64 5.87 -7.91 -2.89
CA THR A 64 5.97 -7.98 -1.42
C THR A 64 5.41 -9.30 -0.90
N TYR A 65 4.27 -9.75 -1.42
CA TYR A 65 3.68 -11.03 -1.00
C TYR A 65 4.56 -12.21 -1.38
N LEU A 66 5.12 -12.19 -2.59
CA LEU A 66 6.08 -13.20 -3.03
C LEU A 66 7.33 -13.20 -2.14
N ALA A 67 7.87 -12.03 -1.80
CA ALA A 67 9.03 -11.94 -0.92
C ALA A 67 8.76 -12.51 0.48
N ILE A 68 7.61 -12.20 1.07
CA ILE A 68 7.19 -12.76 2.37
C ILE A 68 7.06 -14.28 2.26
N TRP A 69 6.40 -14.78 1.21
CA TRP A 69 6.20 -16.20 0.99
C TRP A 69 7.54 -16.96 0.86
N TYR A 70 8.44 -16.48 0.01
CA TYR A 70 9.77 -17.09 -0.17
C TYR A 70 10.60 -17.04 1.11
N SER A 71 10.57 -15.91 1.83
CA SER A 71 11.29 -15.79 3.11
C SER A 71 10.80 -16.80 4.14
N LEU A 72 9.49 -17.03 4.26
CA LEU A 72 8.96 -18.02 5.19
C LEU A 72 9.31 -19.44 4.76
N LYS A 73 9.26 -19.74 3.45
CA LYS A 73 9.68 -21.04 2.91
C LYS A 73 11.14 -21.34 3.22
N ASP A 74 12.04 -20.36 3.07
CA ASP A 74 13.47 -20.52 3.37
C ASP A 74 13.70 -20.78 4.86
N ILE A 75 12.97 -20.09 5.74
CA ILE A 75 13.06 -20.32 7.19
C ILE A 75 12.55 -21.72 7.55
N THR A 76 11.43 -22.15 6.97
CA THR A 76 10.90 -23.51 7.20
C THR A 76 11.91 -24.56 6.76
N TRP A 77 12.48 -24.43 5.56
CA TRP A 77 13.51 -25.34 5.06
C TRP A 77 14.77 -25.36 5.95
N TYR A 78 15.24 -24.18 6.38
CA TYR A 78 16.38 -24.07 7.28
C TYR A 78 16.12 -24.77 8.63
N ASN A 79 14.94 -24.57 9.21
CA ASN A 79 14.53 -25.17 10.47
C ASN A 79 14.45 -26.70 10.37
N GLU A 80 13.89 -27.22 9.28
CA GLU A 80 13.87 -28.66 8.99
C GLU A 80 15.29 -29.24 8.89
N ALA A 81 16.18 -28.57 8.16
CA ALA A 81 17.56 -29.01 8.00
C ALA A 81 18.36 -29.04 9.32
N HIS A 82 17.98 -28.23 10.31
CA HIS A 82 18.63 -28.16 11.62
C HIS A 82 17.87 -28.90 12.73
N GLY A 83 16.81 -29.64 12.39
CA GLY A 83 16.03 -30.44 13.35
C GLY A 83 15.25 -29.60 14.37
N VAL A 84 14.94 -28.35 14.04
CA VAL A 84 14.13 -27.47 14.90
C VAL A 84 12.67 -27.96 14.87
N PRO A 85 12.02 -28.22 16.02
CA PRO A 85 10.68 -28.77 16.06
C PRO A 85 9.65 -27.85 15.40
N SER A 86 8.72 -28.49 14.66
CA SER A 86 7.69 -27.86 13.81
C SER A 86 6.69 -26.97 14.56
N THR A 87 6.72 -26.93 15.90
CA THR A 87 5.86 -26.07 16.73
C THR A 87 6.12 -24.57 16.53
N ALA A 88 7.14 -24.21 15.76
CA ALA A 88 7.46 -22.85 15.35
C ALA A 88 7.42 -22.69 13.82
N ASP A 89 6.51 -23.39 13.12
CA ASP A 89 6.36 -23.23 11.67
C ASP A 89 6.06 -21.76 11.31
N PRO A 90 6.96 -21.09 10.58
CA PRO A 90 6.73 -19.73 10.11
C PRO A 90 5.48 -19.60 9.23
N ALA A 91 5.04 -20.70 8.59
CA ALA A 91 3.88 -20.72 7.70
C ALA A 91 2.57 -20.31 8.40
N ASP A 92 2.40 -20.64 9.68
CA ASP A 92 1.21 -20.26 10.47
C ASP A 92 1.07 -18.74 10.63
N LYS A 93 2.18 -18.00 10.50
CA LYS A 93 2.22 -16.54 10.63
C LYS A 93 1.99 -15.81 9.31
N LEU A 94 2.09 -16.51 8.17
CA LEU A 94 1.88 -15.96 6.84
C LEU A 94 0.57 -15.15 6.71
N PRO A 95 -0.62 -15.66 7.08
CA PRO A 95 -1.87 -14.91 6.90
C PRO A 95 -1.87 -13.58 7.67
N PHE A 96 -1.23 -13.54 8.85
CA PHE A 96 -1.11 -12.31 9.64
C PHE A 96 -0.19 -11.28 9.00
N TYR A 97 0.95 -11.71 8.44
CA TYR A 97 1.85 -10.81 7.72
C TYR A 97 1.21 -10.24 6.46
N LEU A 98 0.54 -11.10 5.67
CA LEU A 98 -0.17 -10.65 4.47
C LEU A 98 -1.32 -9.69 4.82
N ALA A 99 -2.11 -9.99 5.85
CA ALA A 99 -3.15 -9.11 6.33
C ALA A 99 -2.59 -7.76 6.79
N GLY A 100 -1.49 -7.75 7.55
CA GLY A 100 -0.83 -6.52 8.01
C GLY A 100 -0.37 -5.63 6.85
N VAL A 101 0.29 -6.21 5.84
CA VAL A 101 0.72 -5.47 4.64
C VAL A 101 -0.47 -4.97 3.84
N THR A 102 -1.52 -5.78 3.68
CA THR A 102 -2.76 -5.37 3.01
C THR A 102 -3.39 -4.17 3.69
N ILE A 103 -3.60 -4.25 5.02
CA ILE A 103 -4.23 -3.19 5.80
C ILE A 103 -3.40 -1.91 5.69
N TYR A 104 -2.08 -2.01 5.80
CA TYR A 104 -1.20 -0.87 5.67
C TYR A 104 -1.29 -0.21 4.28
N ALA A 105 -1.32 -1.01 3.20
CA ALA A 105 -1.52 -0.49 1.84
C ALA A 105 -2.86 0.22 1.68
N VAL A 106 -3.94 -0.35 2.22
CA VAL A 106 -5.30 0.23 2.18
C VAL A 106 -5.34 1.56 2.95
N LEU A 107 -4.69 1.64 4.12
CA LEU A 107 -4.61 2.89 4.88
C LEU A 107 -3.87 3.99 4.11
N LEU A 108 -2.75 3.66 3.45
CA LEU A 108 -2.02 4.61 2.62
C LEU A 108 -2.89 5.10 1.44
N TYR A 109 -3.59 4.18 0.77
CA TYR A 109 -4.50 4.52 -0.32
C TYR A 109 -5.62 5.45 0.16
N ALA A 110 -6.28 5.11 1.27
CA ALA A 110 -7.33 5.93 1.86
C ALA A 110 -6.84 7.33 2.25
N ALA A 111 -5.62 7.43 2.80
CA ALA A 111 -5.01 8.71 3.15
C ALA A 111 -4.76 9.60 1.92
N VAL A 112 -4.32 9.01 0.79
CA VAL A 112 -4.10 9.78 -0.45
C VAL A 112 -5.42 10.24 -1.07
N VAL A 113 -6.42 9.36 -1.14
CA VAL A 113 -7.76 9.73 -1.63
C VAL A 113 -8.39 10.81 -0.75
N GLY A 114 -8.32 10.65 0.57
CA GLY A 114 -8.82 11.64 1.54
C GLY A 114 -8.14 13.00 1.40
N LYS A 115 -6.80 13.03 1.24
CA LYS A 115 -6.05 14.27 0.98
C LYS A 115 -6.51 14.94 -0.31
N LYS A 116 -6.78 14.17 -1.36
CA LYS A 116 -7.25 14.70 -2.65
C LYS A 116 -8.65 15.29 -2.54
N ILE A 117 -9.57 14.60 -1.88
CA ILE A 117 -10.93 15.11 -1.60
C ILE A 117 -10.86 16.43 -0.84
N HIS A 118 -10.08 16.49 0.25
CA HIS A 118 -9.90 17.72 1.03
C HIS A 118 -9.33 18.86 0.17
N SER A 119 -8.36 18.56 -0.69
CA SER A 119 -7.79 19.55 -1.60
C SER A 119 -8.81 20.09 -2.60
N LEU A 120 -9.68 19.24 -3.14
CA LEU A 120 -10.70 19.66 -4.11
C LEU A 120 -11.82 20.47 -3.47
N MET A 121 -12.21 20.14 -2.23
CA MET A 121 -13.21 20.91 -1.48
C MET A 121 -12.72 22.33 -1.18
N LYS A 122 -11.45 22.52 -0.81
CA LYS A 122 -10.89 23.84 -0.49
C LYS A 122 -10.82 24.80 -1.69
N THR A 123 -10.75 24.27 -2.91
CA THR A 123 -10.68 25.09 -4.14
C THR A 123 -12.06 25.49 -4.67
N GLY A 124 -13.15 24.98 -4.06
CA GLY A 124 -14.53 25.29 -4.44
C GLY A 124 -15.22 26.39 -3.63
N ASP A 125 -14.56 26.91 -2.58
CA ASP A 125 -14.97 28.06 -1.75
C ASP A 125 -14.26 29.34 -2.20
#